data_AF-A0A349HQQ5-F1
#
_entry.id   AF-A0A349HQQ5-F1
#
_cell.length_a   1.000
_cell.length_b   1.000
_cell.length_c   1.000
_cell.angle_alpha   90.00
_cell.angle_beta   90.00
_cell.angle_gamma   90.00
#
_symmetry.space_group_name_H-M   'P 1'
#
loop_
_entity.id
_entity.type
_entity.pdbx_description
1 polymer ?
#
loop_
_entity_poly.entity_id
_entity_poly.type
_entity_poly.pdbx_seq_one_letter_code
_entity_poly.pdbx_strand_id
1 'polypeptide(L)'
;MIYKTEDEVRNEAREILGFNENEEGIKQGAGQVTTFNQLGFTGISDKPDGWYLPDDASKVAIILETKSELEDISKEMHFQLLRCYLQAKGYYLI
;
A
#
# COMPACT_ATOMS: atom_id res chain seq x y z
N MET A 1 -11.99 15.06 20.69
CA MET A 1 -10.88 14.25 20.14
C MET A 1 -10.50 14.84 18.80
N ILE A 2 -9.20 15.04 18.56
CA ILE A 2 -8.69 15.39 17.24
C ILE A 2 -8.40 14.03 16.58
N TYR A 3 -9.12 13.72 15.52
CA TYR A 3 -8.95 12.48 14.76
C TYR A 3 -7.95 12.73 13.64
N LYS A 4 -7.06 11.76 13.41
CA LYS A 4 -6.10 11.83 12.30
C LYS A 4 -6.80 11.61 10.96
N THR A 5 -6.45 12.45 10.01
CA THR A 5 -6.79 12.33 8.60
C THR A 5 -6.07 11.14 7.95
N GLU A 6 -6.50 10.72 6.77
CA GLU A 6 -5.85 9.63 6.02
C GLU A 6 -4.35 9.93 5.77
N ASP A 7 -4.01 11.16 5.40
CA ASP A 7 -2.62 11.57 5.17
C ASP A 7 -1.78 11.49 6.46
N GLU A 8 -2.35 11.86 7.61
CA GLU A 8 -1.66 11.77 8.91
C GLU A 8 -1.42 10.31 9.31
N VAL A 9 -2.43 9.45 9.14
CA VAL A 9 -2.32 8.00 9.38
C VAL A 9 -1.28 7.38 8.45
N ARG A 10 -1.26 7.76 7.16
CA ARG A 10 -0.26 7.29 6.19
C ARG A 10 1.16 7.69 6.57
N ASN A 11 1.36 8.94 6.98
CA ASN A 11 2.69 9.42 7.37
C ASN A 11 3.21 8.70 8.61
N GLU A 12 2.34 8.42 9.57
CA GLU A 12 2.68 7.62 10.75
C GLU A 12 2.98 6.17 10.40
N ALA A 13 2.14 5.54 9.57
CA ALA A 13 2.38 4.17 9.09
C ALA A 13 3.71 4.05 8.33
N ARG A 14 4.06 5.05 7.51
CA ARG A 14 5.35 5.12 6.81
C ARG A 14 6.54 5.05 7.77
N GLU A 15 6.48 5.79 8.88
CA GLU A 15 7.54 5.82 9.90
C GLU A 15 7.57 4.51 10.70
N ILE A 16 6.42 3.99 11.12
CA ILE A 16 6.32 2.74 11.90
C ILE A 16 6.83 1.53 11.10
N LEU A 17 6.48 1.46 9.82
CA LEU A 17 6.84 0.35 8.93
C LEU A 17 8.24 0.52 8.31
N GLY A 18 8.92 1.64 8.54
CA GLY A 18 10.26 1.90 7.99
C GLY A 18 10.27 2.14 6.48
N PHE A 19 9.13 2.47 5.85
CA PHE A 19 9.06 2.67 4.39
C PHE A 19 9.81 3.92 3.91
N ASN A 20 10.34 4.71 4.85
CA ASN A 20 11.21 5.86 4.63
C ASN A 20 12.70 5.51 4.70
N GLU A 21 13.05 4.28 5.08
CA GLU A 21 14.44 3.82 5.10
C GLU A 21 14.94 3.51 3.68
N ASN A 22 16.25 3.40 3.53
CA ASN A 22 16.88 2.98 2.29
C ASN A 22 17.54 1.62 2.50
N GLU A 23 16.91 0.59 1.96
CA GLU A 23 17.36 -0.79 2.06
C GLU A 23 17.79 -1.31 0.69
N GLU A 24 18.94 -1.99 0.64
CA GLU A 24 19.48 -2.51 -0.61
C GLU A 24 18.59 -3.65 -1.16
N GLY A 25 18.25 -3.57 -2.45
CA GLY A 25 17.42 -4.57 -3.11
C GLY A 25 15.94 -4.51 -2.73
N ILE A 26 15.49 -3.41 -2.10
CA ILE A 26 14.09 -3.19 -1.74
C ILE A 26 13.61 -1.85 -2.28
N LYS A 27 12.49 -1.88 -3.02
CA LYS A 27 11.78 -0.67 -3.42
C LYS A 27 10.71 -0.40 -2.37
N GLN A 28 10.93 0.59 -1.53
CA GLN A 28 9.97 1.02 -0.51
C GLN A 28 9.64 2.50 -0.60
N GLY A 29 8.50 2.87 -0.06
CA GLY A 29 8.03 4.24 -0.03
C GLY A 29 6.57 4.36 0.38
N ALA A 30 6.14 5.59 0.61
CA ALA A 30 4.74 5.93 0.80
C ALA A 30 4.38 7.23 0.08
N GLY A 31 3.19 7.28 -0.49
CA GLY A 31 2.63 8.47 -1.12
C GLY A 31 1.90 8.21 -2.44
N GLN A 32 0.93 9.09 -2.74
CA GLN A 32 0.05 9.01 -3.90
C GLN A 32 0.63 9.60 -5.19
N VAL A 33 1.95 9.66 -5.34
CA VAL A 33 2.61 10.11 -6.59
C VAL A 33 3.01 8.92 -7.45
N THR A 34 3.49 7.85 -6.82
CA THR A 34 3.98 6.66 -7.52
C THR A 34 2.82 5.73 -7.87
N THR A 35 2.71 5.40 -9.15
CA THR A 35 1.73 4.42 -9.65
C THR A 35 2.28 3.01 -9.55
N PHE A 36 1.40 2.02 -9.49
CA PHE A 36 1.79 0.62 -9.57
C PHE A 36 2.55 0.28 -10.86
N ASN A 37 2.18 0.88 -11.99
CA ASN A 37 2.95 0.77 -13.24
C ASN A 37 4.43 1.15 -13.06
N GLN A 38 4.72 2.23 -12.32
CA GLN A 38 6.09 2.65 -12.02
C GLN A 38 6.81 1.69 -11.07
N LEU A 39 6.06 0.96 -10.24
CA LEU A 39 6.57 -0.10 -9.36
C LEU A 39 6.80 -1.44 -10.08
N GLY A 40 6.52 -1.53 -11.37
CA GLY A 40 6.70 -2.73 -12.19
C GLY A 40 5.42 -3.55 -12.41
N PHE A 41 4.29 -3.10 -11.87
CA PHE A 41 2.98 -3.75 -12.04
C PHE A 41 2.28 -3.22 -13.28
N THR A 42 2.66 -3.73 -14.45
CA THR A 42 2.10 -3.30 -15.74
C THR A 42 0.58 -3.38 -15.78
N GLY A 43 -0.04 -2.40 -16.45
CA GLY A 43 -1.49 -2.31 -16.65
C GLY A 43 -2.27 -1.65 -15.50
N ILE A 44 -1.62 -1.10 -14.48
CA ILE A 44 -2.31 -0.48 -13.33
C ILE A 44 -1.88 0.96 -13.11
N SER A 45 -2.83 1.88 -13.30
CA SER A 45 -2.69 3.32 -13.07
C SER A 45 -2.95 3.76 -11.63
N ASP A 46 -3.49 2.88 -10.79
CA ASP A 46 -3.76 3.16 -9.40
C ASP A 46 -2.47 3.42 -8.61
N LYS A 47 -2.63 4.09 -7.47
CA LYS A 47 -1.53 4.56 -6.63
C LYS A 47 -1.76 4.04 -5.22
N PRO A 48 -0.83 3.24 -4.66
CA PRO A 48 -0.92 2.83 -3.27
C PRO A 48 -0.61 4.00 -2.34
N ASP A 49 -1.06 3.88 -1.09
CA ASP A 49 -0.60 4.76 -0.03
C ASP A 49 0.83 4.42 0.41
N GLY A 50 1.25 3.15 0.31
CA GLY A 50 2.63 2.74 0.49
C GLY A 50 2.98 1.37 -0.07
N TRP A 51 4.26 1.08 -0.15
CA TRP A 51 4.78 -0.15 -0.73
C TRP A 51 6.12 -0.54 -0.10
N TYR A 52 6.35 -1.85 -0.04
CA TYR A 52 7.62 -2.50 0.27
C TYR A 52 7.76 -3.70 -0.66
N LEU A 53 8.67 -3.59 -1.62
CA LEU A 53 8.80 -4.53 -2.73
C LEU A 53 10.27 -4.98 -2.83
N PRO A 54 10.62 -6.13 -2.25
CA PRO A 54 11.92 -6.75 -2.46
C PRO A 54 12.11 -7.16 -3.92
N ASP A 55 13.34 -7.07 -4.43
CA ASP A 55 13.69 -7.60 -5.75
C ASP A 55 13.63 -9.14 -5.79
N ASP A 56 13.84 -9.79 -4.63
CA ASP A 56 13.70 -11.24 -4.45
C ASP A 56 12.22 -11.62 -4.27
N ALA A 57 11.64 -12.24 -5.30
CA ALA A 57 10.24 -12.69 -5.31
C ALA A 57 9.92 -13.81 -4.30
N SER A 58 10.92 -14.41 -3.64
CA SER A 58 10.70 -15.36 -2.54
C SER A 58 10.45 -14.65 -1.20
N LYS A 59 10.66 -13.33 -1.13
CA LYS A 59 10.45 -12.51 0.05
C LYS A 59 9.04 -11.92 0.06
N VAL A 60 8.62 -11.51 1.25
CA VAL A 60 7.31 -10.89 1.45
C VAL A 60 7.31 -9.48 0.87
N ALA A 61 6.34 -9.20 0.02
CA ALA A 61 6.02 -7.86 -0.46
C ALA A 61 4.80 -7.32 0.30
N ILE A 62 4.77 -6.01 0.55
CA ILE A 62 3.67 -5.33 1.24
C ILE A 62 3.17 -4.18 0.38
N ILE A 63 1.85 -4.09 0.24
CA ILE A 63 1.16 -2.91 -0.26
C ILE A 63 0.33 -2.35 0.89
N LEU A 64 0.45 -1.05 1.12
CA LEU A 64 -0.23 -0.34 2.19
C LEU A 64 -1.36 0.52 1.60
N GLU A 65 -2.52 0.40 2.23
CA GLU A 65 -3.68 1.26 2.05
C GLU A 65 -4.08 1.77 3.44
N THR A 66 -4.32 3.06 3.56
CA THR A 66 -4.65 3.71 4.83
C THR A 66 -6.00 4.40 4.75
N LYS A 67 -6.64 4.60 5.90
CA LYS A 67 -7.90 5.35 6.04
C LYS A 67 -7.80 6.26 7.25
N SER A 68 -8.62 7.30 7.28
CA SER A 68 -8.70 8.21 8.44
C SER A 68 -9.21 7.49 9.69
N GLU A 69 -8.89 7.98 10.89
CA GLU A 69 -9.35 7.40 12.16
C GLU A 69 -10.88 7.44 12.36
N LEU A 70 -11.58 8.24 11.55
CA LEU A 70 -13.04 8.32 11.55
C LEU A 70 -13.69 7.27 10.66
N GLU A 71 -12.91 6.65 9.78
CA GLU A 71 -13.42 5.67 8.84
C GLU A 71 -13.27 4.26 9.40
N ASP A 72 -14.39 3.54 9.44
CA ASP A 72 -14.38 2.13 9.79
C ASP A 72 -13.70 1.33 8.66
N ILE A 73 -12.47 0.88 8.94
CA ILE A 73 -11.67 0.04 8.04
C ILE A 73 -12.35 -1.30 7.74
N SER A 74 -13.30 -1.73 8.57
CA SER A 74 -14.02 -3.00 8.45
C SER A 74 -15.08 -2.98 7.35
N LYS A 75 -15.33 -1.84 6.70
CA LYS A 75 -16.30 -1.77 5.60
C LYS A 75 -15.85 -2.65 4.45
N GLU A 76 -16.74 -3.55 4.03
CA GLU A 76 -16.56 -4.49 2.92
C GLU A 76 -16.02 -3.83 1.63
N MET A 77 -16.37 -2.56 1.40
CA MET A 77 -15.89 -1.78 0.25
C MET A 77 -14.36 -1.66 0.21
N HIS A 78 -13.68 -1.51 1.36
CA HIS A 78 -12.22 -1.43 1.41
C HIS A 78 -11.57 -2.78 1.09
N PHE A 79 -12.16 -3.87 1.57
CA PHE A 79 -11.73 -5.22 1.21
C PHE A 79 -12.01 -5.54 -0.27
N GLN A 80 -13.11 -5.06 -0.84
CA GLN A 80 -13.39 -5.23 -2.27
C GLN A 80 -12.46 -4.43 -3.16
N LEU A 81 -12.05 -3.23 -2.75
CA LEU A 81 -11.01 -2.46 -3.45
C LEU A 81 -9.69 -3.26 -3.53
N LEU A 82 -9.23 -3.79 -2.40
CA LEU A 82 -8.03 -4.66 -2.36
C LEU A 82 -8.24 -5.98 -3.13
N ARG A 83 -9.42 -6.60 -3.06
CA ARG A 83 -9.72 -7.83 -3.79
C ARG A 83 -9.76 -7.62 -5.30
N CYS A 84 -10.41 -6.56 -5.79
CA CYS A 84 -10.40 -6.18 -7.20
C CYS A 84 -8.97 -5.92 -7.67
N TYR A 85 -8.17 -5.24 -6.85
CA TYR A 85 -6.76 -4.99 -7.12
C TYR A 85 -5.96 -6.30 -7.29
N LEU A 86 -6.12 -7.26 -6.37
CA LEU A 86 -5.39 -8.53 -6.38
C LEU A 86 -5.91 -9.53 -7.42
N GLN A 87 -7.22 -9.57 -7.66
CA GLN A 87 -7.86 -10.42 -8.67
C GLN A 87 -7.55 -9.94 -10.10
N ALA A 88 -7.51 -8.63 -10.34
CA ALA A 88 -7.00 -8.07 -11.60
C ALA A 88 -5.52 -8.43 -11.84
N LYS A 89 -4.80 -8.88 -10.79
CA LYS A 89 -3.41 -9.32 -10.83
C LYS A 89 -3.21 -10.84 -10.88
N GLY A 90 -4.27 -11.64 -10.94
CA GLY A 90 -4.16 -13.10 -11.01
C GLY A 90 -3.74 -13.78 -9.70
N TYR A 91 -3.72 -13.03 -8.59
CA TYR A 91 -3.50 -13.57 -7.25
C TYR A 91 -4.86 -13.84 -6.59
N TYR A 92 -5.04 -15.05 -6.05
CA TYR A 92 -6.16 -15.36 -5.18
C TYR A 92 -5.74 -15.14 -3.73
N LEU A 93 -6.45 -14.25 -3.03
CA LEU A 93 -6.43 -14.23 -1.58
C LEU A 93 -7.18 -15.49 -1.11
N ILE A 94 -6.45 -16.47 -0.59
CA ILE A 94 -7.01 -17.65 0.09
C ILE A 94 -7.72 -17.25 1.39
#